data_AF-A0A8T5LUH6-F1
#
_entry.id   AF-A0A8T5LUH6-F1
#
_cell.length_a   1.000
_cell.length_b   1.000
_cell.length_c   1.000
_cell.angle_alpha   90.00
_cell.angle_beta   90.00
_cell.angle_gamma   90.00
#
_symmetry.space_group_name_H-M   'P 1'
#
loop_
_entity.id
_entity.type
_entity.pdbx_description
1 polymer ?
#
loop_
_entity_poly.entity_id
_entity_poly.type
_entity_poly.pdbx_seq_one_letter_code
_entity_poly.pdbx_strand_id
1 'polypeptide(L)' 'INLIKIDVDGFDMEVLLGASNVLDTFSPIVIIECFNYALNQRGFSEEDIYNFMNSKDYRCTLDFRKTDGNVIFIKKDSL' A
#
# COMPACT_ATOMS: atom_id res chain seq x y z
N ILE A 1 17.91 5.96 -2.00
CA ILE A 1 16.44 6.18 -1.98
C ILE A 1 15.83 4.96 -1.30
N ASN A 2 14.96 5.13 -0.31
CA ASN A 2 14.27 4.04 0.41
C ASN A 2 12.77 4.09 0.09
N LEU A 3 12.36 3.44 -1.00
CA LEU A 3 11.02 3.55 -1.57
C LEU A 3 10.64 2.26 -2.31
N ILE A 4 9.36 1.89 -2.24
CA ILE A 4 8.73 0.85 -3.05
C ILE A 4 7.55 1.49 -3.82
N LYS A 5 7.46 1.22 -5.12
CA LYS A 5 6.27 1.47 -5.93
C LYS A 5 5.62 0.12 -6.25
N ILE A 6 4.32 0.01 -6.01
CA ILE A 6 3.48 -1.15 -6.30
C ILE A 6 2.43 -0.69 -7.31
N ASP A 7 2.40 -1.38 -8.44
CA ASP A 7 1.57 -1.11 -9.61
C ASP A 7 1.58 -2.39 -10.46
N VAL A 8 0.78 -3.36 -10.05
CA VAL A 8 0.83 -4.72 -10.60
C VAL A 8 -0.53 -5.21 -11.10
N ASP A 9 -1.38 -4.28 -11.55
CA ASP A 9 -2.69 -4.53 -12.15
C ASP A 9 -3.55 -5.51 -11.31
N GLY A 10 -3.72 -5.22 -10.02
CA GLY A 10 -4.64 -5.93 -9.11
C GLY A 10 -3.99 -6.88 -8.12
N PHE A 11 -2.73 -7.29 -8.33
CA PHE A 11 -1.98 -8.13 -7.38
C PHE A 11 -1.32 -7.32 -6.24
N ASP A 12 -1.73 -6.06 -6.06
CA ASP A 12 -1.04 -5.10 -5.20
C ASP A 12 -1.08 -5.52 -3.72
N MET A 13 -2.20 -6.13 -3.30
CA MET A 13 -2.34 -6.69 -1.95
C MET A 13 -1.43 -7.91 -1.74
N GLU A 14 -1.34 -8.83 -2.70
CA GLU A 14 -0.44 -9.97 -2.61
C GLU A 14 1.04 -9.54 -2.55
N VAL A 15 1.42 -8.49 -3.30
CA VAL A 15 2.77 -7.90 -3.20
C VAL A 15 3.02 -7.35 -1.80
N LEU A 16 2.06 -6.65 -1.20
CA LEU A 16 2.18 -6.16 0.19
C LEU A 16 2.35 -7.30 1.19
N LEU A 17 1.56 -8.37 1.07
CA LEU A 17 1.65 -9.54 1.93
C LEU A 17 3.03 -10.22 1.81
N GLY A 18 3.54 -10.38 0.58
CA GLY A 18 4.87 -10.91 0.32
C GLY A 18 6.00 -9.99 0.82
N ALA A 19 5.78 -8.68 0.80
CA ALA A 19 6.74 -7.67 1.26
C ALA A 19 6.71 -7.43 2.78
N SER A 20 5.87 -8.14 3.55
CA SER A 20 5.68 -7.95 5.00
C SER A 20 6.98 -7.78 5.80
N ASN A 21 7.97 -8.66 5.61
CA ASN A 21 9.26 -8.58 6.31
C ASN A 21 10.10 -7.36 5.88
N VAL A 22 10.00 -6.96 4.60
CA VAL A 22 10.69 -5.76 4.07
C VAL A 22 10.10 -4.50 4.69
N LEU A 23 8.76 -4.44 4.80
CA LEU A 23 8.04 -3.33 5.41
C LEU A 23 8.40 -3.16 6.89
N ASP A 24 8.58 -4.25 7.62
CA ASP A 24 8.96 -4.25 9.03
C ASP A 24 10.44 -3.87 9.24
N THR A 25 11.33 -4.40 8.38
CA THR A 25 12.78 -4.25 8.56
C THR A 25 13.31 -2.90 8.08
N PHE A 26 12.84 -2.45 6.91
CA PHE A 26 13.44 -1.30 6.22
C PHE A 26 12.59 -0.04 6.27
N SER A 27 11.33 -0.14 6.70
CA SER A 27 10.39 0.97 6.76
C SER A 27 10.37 1.89 5.51
N PRO A 28 10.33 1.35 4.26
CA PRO A 28 10.39 2.16 3.05
C PRO A 28 9.16 3.07 2.90
N ILE A 29 9.28 4.17 2.15
CA ILE A 29 8.07 4.87 1.66
C ILE A 29 7.38 3.94 0.66
N VAL A 30 6.07 3.76 0.76
CA VAL A 30 5.30 2.90 -0.14
C VAL A 30 4.34 3.73 -0.96
N ILE A 31 4.45 3.64 -2.28
CA ILE A 31 3.46 4.17 -3.24
C ILE A 31 2.75 2.96 -3.82
N ILE A 32 1.43 2.90 -3.71
CA ILE A 32 0.62 1.77 -4.19
C ILE A 32 -0.56 2.28 -5.00
N GLU A 33 -0.86 1.58 -6.10
CA GLU A 33 -2.11 1.80 -6.81
C GLU A 33 -3.26 1.10 -6.09
N CYS A 34 -4.23 1.90 -5.67
CA CYS A 34 -5.49 1.44 -5.12
C CYS A 34 -6.55 1.55 -6.22
N PHE A 35 -6.71 0.47 -7.00
CA PHE A 35 -7.74 0.37 -8.02
C PHE A 35 -8.78 -0.68 -7.60
N ASN A 36 -9.90 -0.21 -7.05
CA ASN A 36 -10.91 -1.09 -6.44
C ASN A 36 -11.39 -2.20 -7.40
N TYR A 37 -11.58 -1.90 -8.68
CA TYR A 37 -12.02 -2.91 -9.64
C TYR A 37 -11.02 -4.08 -9.78
N ALA A 38 -9.71 -3.80 -9.83
CA ALA A 38 -8.70 -4.84 -9.97
C ALA A 38 -8.50 -5.63 -8.67
N LEU A 39 -8.50 -4.95 -7.52
CA LEU A 39 -8.43 -5.59 -6.20
C LEU A 39 -9.62 -6.55 -5.98
N ASN A 40 -10.83 -6.13 -6.36
CA ASN A 40 -12.03 -6.95 -6.20
C ASN A 40 -11.97 -8.25 -7.02
N GLN A 41 -11.31 -8.25 -8.19
CA GLN A 41 -11.09 -9.48 -8.97
C GLN A 41 -10.19 -10.48 -8.25
N ARG A 42 -9.42 -10.03 -7.26
CA ARG A 42 -8.55 -10.85 -6.41
C ARG A 42 -9.17 -11.15 -5.04
N GLY A 43 -10.38 -10.65 -4.77
CA GLY A 43 -11.06 -10.82 -3.49
C GLY A 43 -10.60 -9.85 -2.40
N PHE A 44 -9.97 -8.74 -2.79
CA PHE A 44 -9.54 -7.68 -1.89
C PHE A 44 -10.27 -6.37 -2.17
N SER A 45 -10.27 -5.50 -1.18
CA SER A 45 -10.74 -4.12 -1.25
C SER A 45 -9.58 -3.15 -0.96
N GLU A 46 -9.80 -1.88 -1.25
CA GLU A 46 -8.87 -0.85 -0.77
C GLU A 46 -8.75 -0.84 0.76
N GLU A 47 -9.86 -1.07 1.48
CA GLU A 47 -9.87 -1.11 2.94
C GLU A 47 -8.89 -2.16 3.49
N ASP A 48 -8.72 -3.30 2.80
CA ASP A 48 -7.74 -4.32 3.16
C ASP A 48 -6.30 -3.79 3.09
N ILE A 49 -5.97 -3.00 2.07
CA ILE A 49 -4.66 -2.32 1.95
C ILE A 49 -4.48 -1.36 3.13
N TYR A 50 -5.47 -0.50 3.42
CA TYR A 50 -5.37 0.45 4.53
C TYR A 50 -5.22 -0.26 5.88
N ASN A 51 -6.01 -1.31 6.12
CA ASN A 51 -5.95 -2.10 7.35
C ASN A 51 -4.60 -2.79 7.51
N PHE A 52 -4.09 -3.39 6.44
CA PHE A 52 -2.77 -4.01 6.44
C PHE A 52 -1.67 -2.99 6.72
N MET A 53 -1.64 -1.87 5.99
CA MET A 53 -0.63 -0.83 6.17
C MET A 53 -0.70 -0.22 7.58
N ASN A 54 -1.91 0.02 8.11
CA ASN A 54 -2.09 0.51 9.48
C ASN A 54 -1.61 -0.50 10.54
N SER A 55 -1.85 -1.80 10.32
CA SER A 55 -1.33 -2.87 11.19
C SER A 55 0.20 -2.95 11.22
N LYS A 56 0.84 -2.38 10.20
CA LYS A 56 2.30 -2.27 10.04
C LYS A 56 2.83 -0.91 10.51
N ASP A 57 2.04 -0.11 11.22
CA ASP A 57 2.36 1.25 11.67
C ASP A 57 2.68 2.23 10.52
N TYR A 58 2.08 2.03 9.35
CA TYR A 58 2.08 3.03 8.30
C TYR A 58 0.84 3.91 8.39
N ARG A 59 0.98 5.14 7.90
CA ARG A 59 -0.13 6.07 7.69
C ARG A 59 -0.15 6.52 6.23
N CYS A 60 -1.35 6.65 5.66
CA CYS A 60 -1.51 7.33 4.38
C CYS A 60 -1.25 8.83 4.56
N THR A 61 -0.50 9.45 3.66
CA THR A 61 -0.14 10.88 3.72
C THR A 61 -0.56 11.67 2.51
N LEU A 62 -0.59 11.02 1.34
CA LEU A 62 -1.05 11.63 0.11
C LEU A 62 -1.95 10.62 -0.59
N ASP A 63 -3.11 11.11 -1.00
CA ASP A 63 -4.07 10.40 -1.80
C ASP A 63 -4.29 11.22 -3.08
N PHE A 64 -3.78 10.73 -4.21
CA PHE A 64 -3.86 11.45 -5.48
C PHE A 64 -5.14 11.11 -6.26
N ARG A 65 -6.12 10.48 -5.61
CA ARG A 65 -7.31 9.94 -6.28
C ARG A 65 -8.45 10.94 -6.32
N LYS A 66 -9.25 10.83 -7.38
CA LYS A 66 -10.61 11.38 -7.44
C LYS A 66 -11.66 10.28 -7.24
N THR A 67 -11.33 9.05 -7.64
CA THR A 67 -12.11 7.81 -7.44
C THR A 67 -11.16 6.64 -7.13
N ASP A 68 -10.19 6.38 -8.01
CA ASP A 68 -9.15 5.34 -7.87
C ASP A 68 -7.75 5.91 -8.21
N GLY A 69 -6.67 5.21 -7.85
CA GLY A 69 -5.29 5.58 -8.22
C GLY A 69 -4.26 5.49 -7.09
N ASN A 70 -3.21 6.31 -7.16
CA ASN A 70 -2.03 6.18 -6.31
C ASN A 70 -2.20 6.82 -4.92
N VAL A 71 -1.77 6.07 -3.89
CA VAL A 71 -1.69 6.54 -2.51
C VAL A 71 -0.28 6.32 -1.94
N ILE A 72 0.13 7.19 -1.00
CA ILE A 72 1.44 7.13 -0.35
C ILE A 72 1.31 6.82 1.13
N PHE A 73 1.97 5.75 1.55
CA PHE A 73 2.12 5.34 2.93
C PHE A 73 3.54 5.61 3.45
N ILE A 74 3.63 6.15 4.67
CA ILE A 74 4.89 6.31 5.41
C ILE A 74 4.75 5.74 6.83
N LYS A 75 5.85 5.22 7.39
CA LYS A 75 5.88 4.73 8.77
C LYS A 75 5.64 5.88 9.75
N LYS A 76 4.81 5.66 10.79
CA LYS A 76 4.38 6.69 11.74
C LYS A 76 5.54 7.35 12.51
N ASP A 77 6.59 6.60 12.82
CA ASP A 77 7.77 7.07 13.57
C ASP A 77 8.89 7.66 12.69
N SER A 78 8.65 7.82 11.39
CA SER A 78 9.68 8.27 10.43
C SER A 78 9.62 9.76 10.10
N LEU A 79 9.02 10.58 10.97
CA LEU A 79 9.00 12.05 10.90
C LEU A 79 9.20 12.69 12.28
#